data_AF-A0A0C3QMK0-F1
#
_entry.id   AF-A0A0C3QMK0-F1
#
_cell.length_a   1.000
_cell.length_b   1.000
_cell.length_c   1.000
_cell.angle_alpha   90.00
_cell.angle_beta   90.00
_cell.angle_gamma   90.00
#
_symmetry.space_group_name_H-M   'P 1'
#
loop_
_entity.id
_entity.type
_entity.pdbx_description
1 polymer ?
#
loop_
_entity_poly.entity_id
_entity_poly.type
_entity_poly.pdbx_seq_one_letter_code
_entity_poly.pdbx_strand_id
1 'polypeptide(L)'
;MQAAFSFFGTEIPSVIAGEIRNAPNVIADVSRRVWIRMTLLYFVAIIVVGTVVPRSAVVPPKIDPSDPNSPASGAPWDKSPFLVALTRAGASYNWARNLAVALIMTSAASAASTEIFLSTRYLFYLAKAGHAPSVFAKVWPNTERAKKEGIVVPWVGVLITVAFAALSFMAMRPYENIAGTPEKVLSWISSMSSSAYLQSWVGTLFTYLRFWRGTRVQKSMYEYEIKLIERNRAWGQPFWAIYSLTMCCLILLFNGWSLFNTKNGRWVIFVTPDSPPFPKDQVIKFVTNYLPLPTLILLVFGYKFIKQSAMVRAKHMDFRGVCDPDNHFADWREEKPPTTFWGKVWFFLVC
;
A
#
# COMPACT_ATOMS: atom_id res chain seq x y z
N MET A 1 6.43 8.22 -7.10
CA MET A 1 6.42 6.79 -6.68
C MET A 1 6.72 6.61 -5.22
N GLN A 2 7.90 6.99 -4.71
CA GLN A 2 8.22 6.81 -3.28
C GLN A 2 7.21 7.48 -2.34
N ALA A 3 6.71 8.68 -2.67
CA ALA A 3 5.62 9.29 -1.89
C ALA A 3 4.34 8.42 -1.87
N ALA A 4 3.95 7.85 -3.00
CA ALA A 4 2.79 6.97 -3.09
C ALA A 4 2.97 5.69 -2.26
N PHE A 5 4.20 5.15 -2.21
CA PHE A 5 4.54 4.01 -1.34
C PHE A 5 4.23 4.30 0.13
N SER A 6 4.58 5.50 0.62
CA SER A 6 4.39 5.88 2.02
C SER A 6 2.92 6.10 2.39
N PHE A 7 2.06 6.46 1.43
CA PHE A 7 0.62 6.64 1.66
C PHE A 7 -0.19 5.35 1.51
N PHE A 8 0.45 4.22 1.19
CA PHE A 8 -0.21 2.92 1.19
C PHE A 8 -0.64 2.54 2.61
N GLY A 9 -1.84 1.97 2.76
CA GLY A 9 -2.39 1.52 4.03
C GLY A 9 -3.70 2.20 4.43
N THR A 10 -4.11 3.26 3.74
CA THR A 10 -5.41 3.92 3.97
C THR A 10 -6.60 3.02 3.65
N GLU A 11 -6.40 1.99 2.83
CA GLU A 11 -7.39 0.99 2.44
C GLU A 11 -7.55 -0.15 3.46
N ILE A 12 -6.63 -0.30 4.41
CA ILE A 12 -6.61 -1.43 5.36
C ILE A 12 -7.95 -1.60 6.09
N PRO A 13 -8.59 -0.54 6.63
CA PRO A 13 -9.87 -0.69 7.31
C PRO A 13 -10.97 -1.27 6.41
N SER A 14 -10.90 -1.04 5.10
CA SER A 14 -11.88 -1.57 4.14
C SER A 14 -11.72 -3.07 3.90
N VAL A 15 -10.50 -3.60 3.99
CA VAL A 15 -10.22 -5.04 3.82
C VAL A 15 -10.69 -5.83 5.03
N ILE A 16 -10.54 -5.25 6.22
CA ILE A 16 -10.90 -5.86 7.50
C ILE A 16 -12.39 -5.63 7.81
N ALA A 17 -13.12 -4.92 6.94
CA ALA A 17 -14.55 -4.66 7.10
C ALA A 17 -15.37 -5.91 7.40
N GLY A 18 -15.03 -7.04 6.79
CA GLY A 18 -15.71 -8.32 7.01
C GLY A 18 -15.42 -8.98 8.37
N GLU A 19 -14.40 -8.53 9.10
CA GLU A 19 -14.00 -9.03 10.41
C GLU A 19 -14.39 -8.07 11.56
N ILE A 20 -14.86 -6.85 11.23
CA ILE A 20 -15.23 -5.82 12.21
C ILE A 20 -16.70 -5.92 12.60
N ARG A 21 -16.97 -5.89 13.91
CA ARG A 21 -18.34 -6.00 14.46
C ARG A 21 -19.28 -4.85 14.09
N ASN A 22 -18.80 -3.61 13.92
CA ASN A 22 -19.63 -2.46 13.50
C ASN A 22 -19.00 -1.75 12.28
N ALA A 23 -18.78 -2.52 11.22
CA ALA A 23 -18.09 -2.05 10.01
C ALA A 23 -18.70 -0.78 9.37
N PRO A 24 -20.03 -0.67 9.15
CA PRO A 24 -20.59 0.43 8.37
C PRO A 24 -20.38 1.82 9.00
N ASN A 25 -20.39 1.89 10.34
CA ASN A 25 -20.25 3.16 11.05
C ASN A 25 -18.78 3.48 11.35
N VAL A 26 -17.94 2.47 11.61
CA VAL A 26 -16.57 2.67 12.08
C VAL A 26 -15.58 2.91 10.93
N ILE A 27 -15.76 2.26 9.77
CA ILE A 27 -14.75 2.27 8.70
C ILE A 27 -14.52 3.67 8.13
N ALA A 28 -15.58 4.45 7.91
CA ALA A 28 -15.47 5.78 7.33
C ALA A 28 -14.69 6.72 8.27
N ASP A 29 -14.99 6.65 9.56
CA ASP A 29 -14.35 7.47 10.58
C ASP A 29 -12.88 7.09 10.79
N VAL A 30 -12.59 5.79 10.89
CA VAL A 30 -11.21 5.29 11.02
C VAL A 30 -10.37 5.67 9.79
N SER A 31 -10.91 5.47 8.58
CA SER A 31 -10.20 5.80 7.34
C SER A 31 -9.86 7.29 7.27
N ARG A 32 -10.78 8.16 7.68
CA ARG A 32 -10.54 9.61 7.74
C ARG A 32 -9.45 9.96 8.76
N ARG A 33 -9.47 9.37 9.95
CA ARG A 33 -8.44 9.60 10.97
C ARG A 33 -7.05 9.15 10.51
N VAL A 34 -6.95 7.96 9.94
CA VAL A 34 -5.69 7.42 9.40
C VAL A 34 -5.13 8.35 8.31
N TRP A 35 -5.96 8.78 7.36
CA TRP A 35 -5.52 9.67 6.29
C TRP A 35 -5.03 11.04 6.82
N ILE A 36 -5.78 11.66 7.74
CA ILE A 36 -5.37 12.94 8.36
C ILE A 36 -4.05 12.77 9.10
N ARG A 37 -3.92 11.69 9.89
CA ARG A 37 -2.72 11.40 10.67
C ARG A 37 -1.50 11.19 9.79
N MET A 38 -1.59 10.36 8.74
CA MET A 38 -0.48 10.12 7.82
C MET A 38 -0.04 11.43 7.14
N THR A 39 -1.02 12.22 6.69
CA THR A 39 -0.77 13.50 6.02
C THR A 39 -0.06 14.47 6.96
N LEU A 40 -0.63 14.74 8.15
CA LEU A 40 -0.05 15.68 9.11
C LEU A 40 1.35 15.26 9.55
N LEU A 41 1.56 13.99 9.91
CA LEU A 41 2.86 13.51 10.35
C LEU A 41 3.92 13.64 9.26
N TYR A 42 3.59 13.32 8.01
CA TYR A 42 4.55 13.46 6.89
C TYR A 42 4.84 14.91 6.55
N PHE A 43 3.83 15.79 6.51
CA PHE A 43 4.06 17.22 6.27
C PHE A 43 4.95 17.84 7.35
N VAL A 44 4.65 17.59 8.63
CA VAL A 44 5.45 18.10 9.74
C VAL A 44 6.87 17.54 9.70
N ALA A 45 7.02 16.23 9.49
CA ALA A 45 8.33 15.60 9.44
C ALA A 45 9.20 16.14 8.28
N ILE A 46 8.61 16.38 7.10
CA ILE A 46 9.31 16.96 5.95
C ILE A 46 9.74 18.40 6.25
N ILE A 47 8.88 19.22 6.88
CA ILE A 47 9.23 20.60 7.24
C ILE A 47 10.38 20.63 8.24
N VAL A 48 10.31 19.82 9.30
CA VAL A 48 11.34 19.76 10.34
C VAL A 48 12.68 19.30 9.76
N VAL A 49 12.69 18.23 8.97
CA VAL A 49 13.94 17.75 8.35
C VAL A 49 14.46 18.74 7.32
N GLY A 50 13.57 19.37 6.55
CA GLY A 50 13.91 20.35 5.53
C GLY A 50 14.56 21.62 6.09
N THR A 51 14.25 22.02 7.32
CA THR A 51 14.88 23.17 7.98
C THR A 51 16.16 22.80 8.73
N VAL A 52 16.26 21.57 9.26
CA VAL A 52 17.40 21.13 10.08
C VAL A 52 18.58 20.65 9.24
N VAL A 53 18.34 19.99 8.10
CA VAL A 53 19.40 19.36 7.30
C VAL A 53 19.62 20.11 5.99
N PRO A 54 20.78 20.80 5.82
CA PRO A 54 21.09 21.43 4.55
C PRO A 54 21.33 20.38 3.47
N ARG A 55 20.86 20.64 2.26
CA ARG A 55 20.98 19.71 1.11
C ARG A 55 22.44 19.27 0.84
N SER A 56 23.41 20.13 1.12
CA SER A 56 24.84 19.85 0.98
C SER A 56 25.36 18.80 1.95
N ALA A 57 24.72 18.62 3.11
CA ALA A 57 25.09 17.61 4.11
C ALA A 57 24.49 16.22 3.85
N VAL A 58 23.62 16.08 2.83
CA VAL A 58 23.01 14.81 2.41
C VAL A 58 23.89 14.08 1.37
N VAL A 59 24.95 14.71 0.89
CA VAL A 59 25.98 14.12 0.03
C VAL A 59 26.80 13.13 0.88
N PRO A 60 27.11 11.91 0.37
CA PRO A 60 27.48 10.78 1.21
C PRO A 60 28.61 11.16 2.16
N PRO A 61 28.42 10.98 3.48
CA PRO A 61 29.54 11.08 4.40
C PRO A 61 30.56 10.04 3.96
N LYS A 62 31.78 10.51 3.66
CA LYS A 62 32.93 9.63 3.58
C LYS A 62 32.96 8.85 4.88
N ILE A 63 33.04 7.53 4.77
CA ILE A 63 33.31 6.67 5.93
C ILE A 63 34.74 7.01 6.34
N ASP A 64 34.88 7.92 7.28
CA ASP A 64 36.17 8.26 7.89
C ASP A 64 36.18 7.62 9.29
N PRO A 65 37.00 6.58 9.51
CA PRO A 65 37.15 5.95 10.82
C PRO A 65 37.64 6.91 11.91
N SER A 66 38.16 8.07 11.53
CA SER A 66 38.66 9.11 12.46
C SER A 66 37.66 10.24 12.75
N ASP A 67 36.53 10.31 12.03
CA ASP A 67 35.47 11.29 12.28
C ASP A 67 34.38 10.70 13.19
N PRO A 68 34.17 11.21 14.43
CA PRO A 68 33.09 10.77 15.30
C PRO A 68 31.68 11.02 14.74
N ASN A 69 31.55 11.79 13.66
CA ASN A 69 30.29 12.04 12.93
C ASN A 69 30.14 11.19 11.66
N SER A 70 31.09 10.31 11.36
CA SER A 70 30.99 9.37 10.24
C SER A 70 29.93 8.29 10.55
N PRO A 71 29.10 7.89 9.57
CA PRO A 71 28.18 6.77 9.77
C PRO A 71 28.94 5.48 10.03
N ALA A 72 28.49 4.78 11.07
CA ALA A 72 29.22 3.67 11.66
C ALA A 72 29.27 2.41 10.77
N SER A 73 28.41 2.29 9.75
CA SER A 73 28.25 1.01 9.03
C SER A 73 28.23 1.11 7.51
N GLY A 74 28.11 2.32 6.93
CA GLY A 74 27.90 2.47 5.48
C GLY A 74 26.58 1.87 5.00
N ALA A 75 25.65 1.59 5.93
CA ALA A 75 24.40 0.93 5.60
C ALA A 75 23.41 1.90 4.94
N PRO A 76 22.43 1.40 4.16
CA PRO A 76 21.49 2.24 3.43
C PRO A 76 20.72 3.24 4.32
N TRP A 77 20.44 2.87 5.57
CA TRP A 77 19.72 3.72 6.52
C TRP A 77 20.55 4.91 7.02
N ASP A 78 21.88 4.82 6.99
CA ASP A 78 22.79 5.89 7.44
C ASP A 78 22.64 7.17 6.59
N LYS A 79 22.04 7.06 5.40
CA LYS A 79 21.71 8.19 4.51
C LYS A 79 20.35 8.84 4.81
N SER A 80 19.57 8.27 5.72
CA SER A 80 18.28 8.82 6.11
C SER A 80 18.48 10.23 6.68
N PRO A 81 17.78 11.26 6.17
CA PRO A 81 18.01 12.62 6.62
C PRO A 81 17.66 12.82 8.10
N PHE A 82 16.78 11.99 8.66
CA PHE A 82 16.50 11.94 10.10
C PHE A 82 17.71 11.47 10.92
N LEU A 83 18.43 10.45 10.45
CA LEU A 83 19.63 9.95 11.13
C LEU A 83 20.83 10.87 10.93
N VAL A 84 20.92 11.51 9.76
CA VAL A 84 21.93 12.56 9.49
C VAL A 84 21.73 13.75 10.42
N ALA A 85 20.48 14.19 10.64
CA ALA A 85 20.18 15.26 11.59
C ALA A 85 20.68 14.92 13.02
N LEU A 86 20.41 13.70 13.50
CA LEU A 86 20.84 13.24 14.82
C LEU A 86 22.35 13.06 14.93
N THR A 87 22.99 12.61 13.85
CA THR A 87 24.46 12.47 13.81
C THR A 87 25.13 13.85 13.85
N ARG A 88 24.56 14.84 13.15
CA ARG A 88 25.05 16.24 13.17
C ARG A 88 24.78 16.97 14.48
N ALA A 89 23.82 16.53 15.28
CA ALA A 89 23.57 17.07 16.62
C ALA A 89 24.69 16.74 17.62
N GLY A 90 25.63 15.84 17.27
CA GLY A 90 26.85 15.54 18.02
C GLY A 90 26.75 14.28 18.90
N ALA A 91 27.91 13.85 19.41
CA ALA A 91 28.09 12.56 20.09
C ALA A 91 27.23 12.35 21.36
N SER A 92 26.75 13.43 22.00
CA SER A 92 25.83 13.35 23.15
C SER A 92 24.48 12.70 22.79
N TYR A 93 24.12 12.66 21.51
CA TYR A 93 22.85 12.12 21.01
C TYR A 93 22.99 10.75 20.34
N ASN A 94 24.11 10.05 20.53
CA ASN A 94 24.33 8.70 19.97
C ASN A 94 23.27 7.68 20.45
N TRP A 95 22.79 7.82 21.69
CA TRP A 95 21.67 7.00 22.20
C TRP A 95 20.37 7.27 21.44
N ALA A 96 20.10 8.53 21.08
CA ALA A 96 18.92 8.93 20.32
C ALA A 96 19.00 8.42 18.87
N ARG A 97 20.20 8.38 18.27
CA ARG A 97 20.43 7.75 16.97
C ARG A 97 20.12 6.26 17.01
N ASN A 98 20.66 5.54 17.99
CA ASN A 98 20.44 4.09 18.12
C ASN A 98 18.97 3.77 18.40
N LEU A 99 18.29 4.58 19.22
CA LEU A 99 16.85 4.49 19.45
C LEU A 99 16.06 4.73 18.16
N ALA A 100 16.40 5.75 17.37
CA ALA A 100 15.75 6.01 16.10
C ALA A 100 15.90 4.83 15.12
N VAL A 101 17.08 4.22 15.05
CA VAL A 101 17.29 3.00 14.24
C VAL A 101 16.42 1.85 14.76
N ALA A 102 16.38 1.61 16.06
CA ALA A 102 15.54 0.56 16.64
C ALA A 102 14.04 0.79 16.36
N LEU A 103 13.57 2.04 16.42
CA LEU A 103 12.19 2.41 16.09
C LEU A 103 11.89 2.20 14.59
N ILE A 104 12.81 2.56 13.70
CA ILE A 104 12.68 2.30 12.26
C ILE A 104 12.55 0.79 12.01
N MET A 105 13.41 -0.03 12.63
CA MET A 105 13.36 -1.48 12.48
C MET A 105 12.05 -2.08 13.02
N THR A 106 11.58 -1.59 14.17
CA THR A 106 10.29 -2.01 14.76
C THR A 106 9.13 -1.63 13.85
N SER A 107 9.15 -0.43 13.28
CA SER A 107 8.13 0.04 12.34
C SER A 107 8.11 -0.78 11.05
N ALA A 108 9.28 -1.15 10.53
CA ALA A 108 9.40 -1.99 9.34
C ALA A 108 8.86 -3.41 9.60
N ALA A 109 9.16 -4.01 10.75
CA ALA A 109 8.64 -5.31 11.14
C ALA A 109 7.10 -5.29 11.33
N SER A 110 6.57 -4.22 11.91
CA SER A 110 5.12 -4.01 12.03
C SER A 110 4.46 -3.89 10.67
N ALA A 111 4.99 -3.05 9.77
CA ALA A 111 4.46 -2.90 8.41
C ALA A 111 4.50 -4.21 7.63
N ALA A 112 5.60 -4.96 7.70
CA ALA A 112 5.73 -6.28 7.05
C ALA A 112 4.67 -7.27 7.54
N SER A 113 4.39 -7.28 8.85
CA SER A 113 3.35 -8.14 9.44
C SER A 113 1.96 -7.79 8.90
N THR A 114 1.66 -6.50 8.75
CA THR A 114 0.41 -6.00 8.17
C THR A 114 0.27 -6.37 6.69
N GLU A 115 1.33 -6.26 5.89
CA GLU A 115 1.29 -6.64 4.46
C GLU A 115 1.06 -8.15 4.26
N ILE A 116 1.69 -9.00 5.09
CA ILE A 116 1.43 -10.45 5.10
C ILE A 116 -0.04 -10.70 5.45
N PHE A 117 -0.54 -10.04 6.51
CA PHE A 117 -1.94 -10.13 6.91
C PHE A 117 -2.88 -9.77 5.74
N LEU A 118 -2.69 -8.62 5.08
CA LEU A 118 -3.55 -8.16 3.98
C LEU A 118 -3.50 -9.11 2.78
N SER A 119 -2.30 -9.50 2.35
CA SER A 119 -2.08 -10.37 1.20
C SER A 119 -2.82 -11.70 1.34
N THR A 120 -2.82 -12.27 2.55
CA THR A 120 -3.57 -13.51 2.82
C THR A 120 -5.08 -13.34 2.73
N ARG A 121 -5.63 -12.22 3.22
CA ARG A 121 -7.07 -11.95 3.18
C ARG A 121 -7.54 -11.70 1.75
N TYR A 122 -6.77 -10.96 0.96
CA TYR A 122 -7.07 -10.78 -0.46
C TYR A 122 -7.20 -12.11 -1.20
N LEU A 123 -6.24 -13.02 -1.03
CA LEU A 123 -6.28 -14.35 -1.64
C LEU A 123 -7.44 -15.20 -1.11
N PHE A 124 -7.70 -15.13 0.19
CA PHE A 124 -8.79 -15.88 0.84
C PHE A 124 -10.17 -15.45 0.31
N TYR A 125 -10.46 -14.15 0.31
CA TYR A 125 -11.74 -13.63 -0.20
C TYR A 125 -11.91 -13.90 -1.69
N LEU A 126 -10.82 -13.79 -2.47
CA LEU A 126 -10.84 -14.13 -3.89
C LEU A 126 -11.15 -15.61 -4.13
N ALA A 127 -10.62 -16.51 -3.30
CA ALA A 127 -10.90 -17.94 -3.38
C ALA A 127 -12.32 -18.30 -2.92
N LYS A 128 -12.82 -17.63 -1.87
CA LYS A 128 -14.22 -17.78 -1.42
C LYS A 128 -15.23 -17.31 -2.46
N ALA A 129 -14.91 -16.28 -3.21
CA ALA A 129 -15.72 -15.81 -4.34
C ALA A 129 -15.58 -16.68 -5.61
N GLY A 130 -14.75 -17.73 -5.59
CA GLY A 130 -14.51 -18.60 -6.76
C GLY A 130 -13.64 -17.96 -7.85
N HIS A 131 -12.98 -16.84 -7.55
CA HIS A 131 -12.08 -16.13 -8.46
C HIS A 131 -10.61 -16.61 -8.37
N ALA A 132 -10.24 -17.32 -7.30
CA ALA A 132 -8.93 -17.95 -7.12
C ALA A 132 -9.04 -19.46 -6.81
N PRO A 133 -7.96 -20.26 -6.94
CA PRO A 133 -7.98 -21.68 -6.61
C PRO A 133 -8.48 -21.94 -5.18
N SER A 134 -9.30 -22.98 -5.01
CA SER A 134 -9.93 -23.34 -3.73
C SER A 134 -8.94 -23.66 -2.61
N VAL A 135 -7.68 -23.94 -2.94
CA VAL A 135 -6.60 -24.17 -1.98
C VAL A 135 -6.39 -22.95 -1.08
N PHE A 136 -6.55 -21.73 -1.60
CA PHE A 136 -6.42 -20.49 -0.82
C PHE A 136 -7.60 -20.23 0.14
N ALA A 137 -8.73 -20.94 -0.03
CA ALA A 137 -9.86 -20.86 0.89
C ALA A 137 -9.68 -21.76 2.13
N LYS A 138 -8.60 -22.55 2.21
CA LYS A 138 -8.29 -23.41 3.35
C LYS A 138 -7.81 -22.57 4.53
N VAL A 139 -8.40 -22.81 5.69
CA VAL A 139 -8.11 -22.09 6.94
C VAL A 139 -7.63 -23.06 8.02
N TRP A 140 -6.83 -22.54 8.95
CA TRP A 140 -6.32 -23.28 10.10
C TRP A 140 -6.43 -22.42 11.37
N PRO A 141 -6.81 -23.00 12.53
CA PRO A 141 -7.33 -24.36 12.73
C PRO A 141 -8.78 -24.50 12.22
N ASN A 142 -9.12 -25.62 11.57
CA ASN A 142 -10.50 -25.93 11.16
C ASN A 142 -11.31 -26.57 12.31
N THR A 143 -11.05 -26.17 13.54
CA THR A 143 -11.67 -26.73 14.75
C THR A 143 -12.82 -25.81 15.18
N GLU A 144 -13.94 -26.37 15.63
CA GLU A 144 -15.08 -25.59 16.14
C GLU A 144 -14.69 -24.58 17.23
N ARG A 145 -13.67 -24.92 18.03
CA ARG A 145 -13.11 -24.05 19.07
C ARG A 145 -12.46 -22.78 18.51
N ALA A 146 -11.70 -22.89 17.40
CA ALA A 146 -11.09 -21.76 16.72
C ALA A 146 -12.14 -20.87 16.02
N LYS A 147 -13.23 -21.48 15.51
CA LYS A 147 -14.41 -20.73 15.04
C LYS A 147 -15.10 -19.97 16.18
N LYS A 148 -15.15 -20.56 17.38
CA LYS A 148 -15.74 -19.97 18.60
C LYS A 148 -14.88 -18.83 19.17
N GLU A 149 -13.55 -18.92 19.02
CA GLU A 149 -12.58 -17.91 19.44
C GLU A 149 -12.33 -16.82 18.36
N GLY A 150 -12.86 -17.00 17.14
CA GLY A 150 -12.68 -16.05 16.03
C GLY A 150 -11.30 -16.10 15.37
N ILE A 151 -10.46 -17.09 15.69
CA ILE A 151 -9.10 -17.20 15.19
C ILE A 151 -9.10 -18.08 13.93
N VAL A 152 -9.28 -17.45 12.77
CA VAL A 152 -9.27 -18.12 11.47
C VAL A 152 -8.12 -17.59 10.63
N VAL A 153 -7.10 -18.42 10.37
CA VAL A 153 -5.92 -18.01 9.60
C VAL A 153 -5.87 -18.72 8.24
N PRO A 154 -5.87 -17.99 7.11
CA PRO A 154 -5.62 -18.56 5.78
C PRO A 154 -4.15 -18.98 5.60
N TRP A 155 -3.77 -20.13 6.17
CA TRP A 155 -2.37 -20.57 6.27
C TRP A 155 -1.67 -20.75 4.92
N VAL A 156 -2.39 -21.20 3.88
CA VAL A 156 -1.83 -21.36 2.53
C VAL A 156 -1.36 -20.02 1.97
N GLY A 157 -2.16 -18.97 2.16
CA GLY A 157 -1.78 -17.61 1.78
C GLY A 157 -0.54 -17.15 2.53
N VAL A 158 -0.46 -17.43 3.84
CA VAL A 158 0.69 -17.03 4.68
C VAL A 158 1.96 -17.67 4.14
N LEU A 159 1.97 -19.00 3.94
CA LEU A 159 3.14 -19.71 3.45
C LEU A 159 3.63 -19.19 2.10
N ILE A 160 2.72 -18.91 1.17
CA ILE A 160 3.08 -18.39 -0.15
C ILE A 160 3.67 -16.98 -0.03
N THR A 161 3.04 -16.09 0.74
CA THR A 161 3.57 -14.72 0.94
C THR A 161 4.94 -14.73 1.62
N VAL A 162 5.15 -15.60 2.62
CA VAL A 162 6.45 -15.77 3.29
C VAL A 162 7.49 -16.37 2.33
N ALA A 163 7.11 -17.33 1.47
CA ALA A 163 8.00 -17.89 0.46
C ALA A 163 8.45 -16.83 -0.56
N PHE A 164 7.55 -15.95 -1.01
CA PHE A 164 7.90 -14.82 -1.88
C PHE A 164 8.77 -13.79 -1.16
N ALA A 165 8.52 -13.52 0.12
CA ALA A 165 9.39 -12.67 0.93
C ALA A 165 10.79 -13.28 1.08
N ALA A 166 10.88 -14.60 1.34
CA ALA A 166 12.15 -15.33 1.40
C ALA A 166 12.90 -15.27 0.06
N LEU A 167 12.18 -15.39 -1.06
CA LEU A 167 12.73 -15.27 -2.40
C LEU A 167 13.32 -13.88 -2.67
N SER A 168 12.72 -12.82 -2.11
CA SER A 168 13.23 -11.45 -2.27
C SER A 168 14.63 -11.27 -1.67
N PHE A 169 15.02 -12.03 -0.65
CA PHE A 169 16.37 -12.00 -0.08
C PHE A 169 17.43 -12.56 -1.04
N MET A 170 17.05 -13.39 -2.03
CA MET A 170 17.99 -13.84 -3.06
C MET A 170 18.49 -12.69 -3.95
N ALA A 171 17.76 -11.57 -4.00
CA ALA A 171 18.19 -10.37 -4.71
C ALA A 171 19.34 -9.61 -4.01
N MET A 172 19.68 -9.96 -2.76
CA MET A 172 20.72 -9.30 -1.96
C MET A 172 22.10 -9.97 -2.05
N ARG A 173 22.37 -10.83 -3.05
CA ARG A 173 23.62 -11.60 -3.11
C ARG A 173 24.86 -10.68 -3.24
N PRO A 174 25.89 -10.82 -2.38
CA PRO A 174 26.88 -9.75 -2.18
C PRO A 174 28.00 -9.65 -3.20
N TYR A 175 28.24 -10.65 -4.07
CA TYR A 175 29.57 -10.73 -4.71
C TYR A 175 29.65 -10.46 -6.23
N GLU A 176 28.78 -10.94 -7.12
CA GLU A 176 29.17 -10.90 -8.56
C GLU A 176 28.06 -10.64 -9.59
N ASN A 177 26.80 -10.46 -9.20
CA ASN A 177 25.72 -10.36 -10.17
C ASN A 177 24.87 -9.12 -9.98
N ILE A 178 24.85 -8.27 -11.02
CA ILE A 178 23.74 -7.48 -11.60
C ILE A 178 22.90 -6.58 -10.66
N ALA A 179 22.60 -6.99 -9.43
CA ALA A 179 21.90 -6.24 -8.40
C ALA A 179 22.90 -5.47 -7.54
N GLY A 180 22.91 -4.14 -7.65
CA GLY A 180 23.86 -3.27 -6.94
C GLY A 180 23.65 -3.19 -5.42
N THR A 181 24.17 -2.12 -4.80
CA THR A 181 24.03 -1.81 -3.35
C THR A 181 22.61 -2.10 -2.82
N PRO A 182 22.42 -2.60 -1.59
CA PRO A 182 21.09 -2.93 -1.04
C PRO A 182 20.06 -1.79 -1.15
N GLU A 183 20.52 -0.54 -1.10
CA GLU A 183 19.72 0.66 -1.35
C GLU A 183 19.07 0.66 -2.75
N LYS A 184 19.81 0.28 -3.79
CA LYS A 184 19.29 0.18 -5.17
C LYS A 184 18.21 -0.89 -5.26
N VAL A 185 18.44 -2.06 -4.67
CA VAL A 185 17.48 -3.19 -4.67
C VAL A 185 16.19 -2.79 -3.96
N LEU A 186 16.28 -2.15 -2.80
CA LEU A 186 15.12 -1.61 -2.09
C LEU A 186 14.38 -0.56 -2.93
N SER A 187 15.10 0.33 -3.62
CA SER A 187 14.48 1.31 -4.51
C SER A 187 13.75 0.67 -5.69
N TRP A 188 14.23 -0.46 -6.20
CA TRP A 188 13.56 -1.20 -7.28
C TRP A 188 12.28 -1.88 -6.80
N ILE A 189 12.35 -2.61 -5.69
CA ILE A 189 11.20 -3.32 -5.11
C ILE A 189 10.13 -2.31 -4.66
N SER A 190 10.52 -1.23 -3.99
CA SER A 190 9.56 -0.18 -3.57
C SER A 190 8.91 0.53 -4.76
N SER A 191 9.64 0.80 -5.85
CA SER A 191 9.06 1.36 -7.07
C SER A 191 8.05 0.42 -7.71
N MET A 192 8.40 -0.87 -7.81
CA MET A 192 7.53 -1.92 -8.32
C MET A 192 6.26 -2.05 -7.48
N SER A 193 6.38 -2.16 -6.15
CA SER A 193 5.23 -2.22 -5.23
C SER A 193 4.35 -0.97 -5.34
N SER A 194 4.94 0.23 -5.41
CA SER A 194 4.19 1.47 -5.58
C SER A 194 3.32 1.46 -6.85
N SER A 195 3.84 0.89 -7.95
CA SER A 195 3.08 0.81 -9.20
C SER A 195 1.93 -0.21 -9.11
N ALA A 196 2.15 -1.34 -8.43
CA ALA A 196 1.11 -2.33 -8.15
C ALA A 196 0.00 -1.77 -7.23
N TYR A 197 0.36 -0.96 -6.23
CA TYR A 197 -0.61 -0.29 -5.36
C TYR A 197 -1.42 0.78 -6.11
N LEU A 198 -0.80 1.58 -6.98
CA LEU A 198 -1.57 2.51 -7.82
C LEU A 198 -2.56 1.78 -8.72
N GLN A 199 -2.21 0.60 -9.23
CA GLN A 199 -3.12 -0.24 -10.01
C GLN A 199 -4.28 -0.78 -9.18
N SER A 200 -4.05 -1.20 -7.93
CA SER A 200 -5.14 -1.63 -7.06
C SER A 200 -6.11 -0.48 -6.79
N TRP A 201 -5.62 0.75 -6.57
CA TRP A 201 -6.47 1.94 -6.44
C TRP A 201 -7.25 2.25 -7.71
N VAL A 202 -6.65 2.12 -8.89
CA VAL A 202 -7.37 2.23 -10.17
C VAL A 202 -8.50 1.19 -10.25
N GLY A 203 -8.23 -0.05 -9.85
CA GLY A 203 -9.23 -1.13 -9.77
C GLY A 203 -10.38 -0.77 -8.83
N THR A 204 -10.07 -0.34 -7.60
CA THR A 204 -11.06 0.06 -6.59
C THR A 204 -11.90 1.26 -7.03
N LEU A 205 -11.29 2.27 -7.65
CA LEU A 205 -12.00 3.44 -8.14
C LEU A 205 -12.90 3.10 -9.34
N PHE A 206 -12.44 2.22 -10.22
CA PHE A 206 -13.23 1.72 -11.34
C PHE A 206 -14.45 0.91 -10.87
N THR A 207 -14.28 -0.01 -9.91
CA THR A 207 -15.39 -0.78 -9.33
C THR A 207 -16.36 0.13 -8.59
N TYR A 208 -15.86 1.14 -7.85
CA TYR A 208 -16.70 2.14 -7.20
C TYR A 208 -17.54 2.95 -8.20
N LEU A 209 -16.95 3.40 -9.31
CA LEU A 209 -17.70 4.17 -10.33
C LEU A 209 -18.79 3.31 -10.99
N ARG A 210 -18.53 2.01 -11.19
CA ARG A 210 -19.52 1.05 -11.67
C ARG A 210 -20.62 0.81 -10.64
N PHE A 211 -20.27 0.65 -9.37
CA PHE A 211 -21.20 0.52 -8.25
C PHE A 211 -22.10 1.76 -8.15
N TRP A 212 -21.52 2.97 -8.24
CA TRP A 212 -22.26 4.23 -8.26
C TRP A 212 -23.27 4.29 -9.42
N ARG A 213 -22.86 3.88 -10.63
CA ARG A 213 -23.77 3.80 -11.78
C ARG A 213 -24.88 2.76 -11.57
N GLY A 214 -24.56 1.62 -10.97
CA GLY A 214 -25.54 0.58 -10.60
C GLY A 214 -26.62 1.11 -9.65
N THR A 215 -26.23 1.84 -8.59
CA THR A 215 -27.18 2.44 -7.63
C THR A 215 -28.14 3.45 -8.28
N ARG A 216 -27.73 4.09 -9.38
CA ARG A 216 -28.60 5.03 -10.12
C ARG A 216 -29.60 4.30 -11.01
N VAL A 217 -29.18 3.23 -11.68
CA VAL A 217 -30.01 2.48 -12.62
C VAL A 217 -31.05 1.63 -11.88
N GLN A 218 -30.70 1.07 -10.72
CA GLN A 218 -31.57 0.15 -9.98
C GLN A 218 -32.33 0.79 -8.82
N LYS A 219 -32.37 2.13 -8.76
CA LYS A 219 -33.04 2.88 -7.68
C LYS A 219 -34.51 2.49 -7.48
N SER A 220 -35.21 2.13 -8.56
CA SER A 220 -36.61 1.73 -8.51
C SER A 220 -36.85 0.34 -7.93
N MET A 221 -35.85 -0.56 -7.94
CA MET A 221 -36.00 -1.94 -7.42
C MET A 221 -35.52 -2.10 -5.98
N TYR A 222 -34.57 -1.27 -5.52
CA TYR A 222 -33.90 -1.39 -4.22
C TYR A 222 -33.86 -0.04 -3.49
N GLU A 223 -35.01 0.63 -3.39
CA GLU A 223 -35.08 2.00 -2.91
C GLU A 223 -34.55 2.15 -1.47
N TYR A 224 -34.90 1.23 -0.58
CA TYR A 224 -34.49 1.26 0.82
C TYR A 224 -32.97 1.10 0.97
N GLU A 225 -32.40 0.06 0.34
CA GLU A 225 -30.97 -0.24 0.40
C GLU A 225 -30.14 0.86 -0.25
N ILE A 226 -30.59 1.39 -1.39
CA ILE A 226 -29.90 2.46 -2.10
C ILE A 226 -29.92 3.76 -1.30
N LYS A 227 -31.03 4.08 -0.61
CA LYS A 227 -31.11 5.27 0.26
C LYS A 227 -30.10 5.19 1.42
N LEU A 228 -29.88 3.99 1.98
CA LEU A 228 -28.89 3.77 3.01
C LEU A 228 -27.45 3.91 2.48
N ILE A 229 -27.17 3.38 1.30
CA ILE A 229 -25.88 3.55 0.60
C ILE A 229 -25.63 5.04 0.28
N GLU A 230 -26.66 5.76 -0.19
CA GLU A 230 -26.59 7.19 -0.50
C GLU A 230 -26.33 8.02 0.77
N ARG A 231 -26.87 7.63 1.93
CA ARG A 231 -26.60 8.29 3.23
C ARG A 231 -25.14 8.21 3.64
N ASN A 232 -24.48 7.08 3.40
CA ASN A 232 -23.07 6.86 3.76
C ASN A 232 -22.09 7.40 2.70
N ARG A 233 -22.59 8.02 1.62
CA ARG A 233 -21.75 8.52 0.53
C ARG A 233 -21.13 9.86 0.91
N ALA A 234 -19.81 9.96 0.78
CA ALA A 234 -19.08 11.21 1.02
C ALA A 234 -19.55 12.34 0.08
N TRP A 235 -19.40 13.57 0.55
CA TRP A 235 -19.75 14.77 -0.22
C TRP A 235 -18.94 14.87 -1.53
N GLY A 236 -19.60 15.21 -2.64
CA GLY A 236 -18.96 15.39 -3.95
C GLY A 236 -18.74 14.11 -4.77
N GLN A 237 -19.29 12.96 -4.37
CA GLN A 237 -19.23 11.74 -5.18
C GLN A 237 -20.22 11.83 -6.38
N PRO A 238 -19.79 11.52 -7.63
CA PRO A 238 -18.62 10.74 -8.00
C PRO A 238 -17.41 11.57 -8.49
N PHE A 239 -17.45 12.90 -8.39
CA PHE A 239 -16.40 13.77 -8.94
C PHE A 239 -15.02 13.43 -8.36
N TRP A 240 -14.93 13.24 -7.04
CA TRP A 240 -13.68 12.85 -6.38
C TRP A 240 -13.15 11.50 -6.86
N ALA A 241 -14.03 10.52 -7.11
CA ALA A 241 -13.63 9.22 -7.63
C ALA A 241 -13.07 9.33 -9.07
N ILE A 242 -13.68 10.17 -9.92
CA ILE A 242 -13.20 10.41 -11.29
C ILE A 242 -11.86 11.15 -11.28
N TYR A 243 -11.72 12.17 -10.43
CA TYR A 243 -10.48 12.91 -10.26
C TYR A 243 -9.34 11.97 -9.82
N SER A 244 -9.55 11.19 -8.76
CA SER A 244 -8.54 10.26 -8.25
C SER A 244 -8.18 9.18 -9.28
N LEU A 245 -9.17 8.67 -10.03
CA LEU A 245 -8.93 7.68 -11.08
C LEU A 245 -8.04 8.26 -12.18
N THR A 246 -8.37 9.48 -12.62
CA THR A 246 -7.60 10.19 -13.65
C THR A 246 -6.17 10.44 -13.17
N MET A 247 -5.98 10.91 -11.93
CA MET A 247 -4.67 11.16 -11.36
C MET A 247 -3.84 9.87 -11.20
N CYS A 248 -4.43 8.76 -10.75
CA CYS A 248 -3.73 7.49 -10.65
C CYS A 248 -3.28 7.00 -12.04
N CYS A 249 -4.15 7.10 -13.06
CA CYS A 249 -3.81 6.76 -14.43
C CYS A 249 -2.69 7.66 -14.99
N LEU A 250 -2.73 8.96 -14.75
CA LEU A 250 -1.67 9.89 -15.17
C LEU A 250 -0.34 9.57 -14.49
N ILE A 251 -0.33 9.32 -13.17
CA ILE A 251 0.89 8.96 -12.44
C ILE A 251 1.46 7.64 -12.96
N LEU A 252 0.63 6.66 -13.29
CA LEU A 252 1.06 5.40 -13.92
C LEU A 252 1.59 5.61 -15.34
N LEU A 253 0.99 6.51 -16.13
CA LEU A 253 1.44 6.81 -17.49
C LEU A 253 2.80 7.51 -17.51
N PHE A 254 3.00 8.47 -16.60
CA PHE A 254 4.28 9.18 -16.47
C PHE A 254 5.29 8.43 -15.59
N ASN A 255 4.89 7.30 -14.99
CA ASN A 255 5.83 6.42 -14.32
C ASN A 255 6.87 5.95 -15.34
N GLY A 256 8.15 6.04 -14.96
CA GLY A 256 9.25 5.62 -15.83
C GLY A 256 9.57 6.61 -16.95
N TRP A 257 8.99 7.81 -16.97
CA TRP A 257 9.32 8.84 -17.97
C TRP A 257 10.83 9.16 -18.04
N SER A 258 11.53 9.10 -16.91
CA SER A 258 12.98 9.29 -16.85
C SER A 258 13.79 8.23 -17.60
N LEU A 259 13.20 7.07 -17.94
CA LEU A 259 13.83 6.06 -18.79
C LEU A 259 13.86 6.51 -20.26
N PHE A 260 12.88 7.33 -20.67
CA PHE A 260 12.78 7.83 -22.03
C PHE A 260 13.59 9.11 -22.25
N ASN A 261 13.97 9.81 -21.18
CA ASN A 261 14.64 11.11 -21.27
C ASN A 261 16.08 11.04 -20.71
N THR A 262 17.05 10.69 -21.57
CA THR A 262 18.49 10.73 -21.21
C THR A 262 19.14 12.01 -21.77
N LYS A 263 20.12 12.54 -21.04
CA LYS A 263 20.88 13.82 -21.23
C LYS A 263 21.41 14.13 -22.65
N ASN A 264 21.29 13.22 -23.61
CA ASN A 264 21.79 13.36 -24.99
C ASN A 264 20.69 13.21 -26.06
N GLY A 265 19.39 13.27 -25.70
CA GLY A 265 18.29 13.27 -26.68
C GLY A 265 18.11 11.98 -27.50
N ARG A 266 18.80 10.90 -27.15
CA ARG A 266 18.71 9.60 -27.85
C ARG A 266 17.79 8.65 -27.09
N TRP A 267 16.75 8.18 -27.78
CA TRP A 267 15.86 7.11 -27.34
C TRP A 267 16.60 5.77 -27.43
N VAL A 268 17.14 5.28 -26.31
CA VAL A 268 17.97 4.04 -26.28
C VAL A 268 17.13 2.75 -26.44
N ILE A 269 15.83 2.84 -26.70
CA ILE A 269 14.98 1.65 -26.89
C ILE A 269 15.27 0.98 -28.23
N PHE A 270 15.66 1.75 -29.24
CA PHE A 270 16.07 1.24 -30.54
C PHE A 270 17.59 1.37 -30.67
N VAL A 271 18.26 0.22 -30.80
CA VAL A 271 19.70 0.13 -30.99
C VAL A 271 20.08 0.91 -32.24
N THR A 272 20.85 1.99 -32.08
CA THR A 272 21.64 2.55 -33.18
C THR A 272 23.01 1.85 -33.15
N PRO A 273 23.65 1.54 -34.29
CA PRO A 273 24.89 0.74 -34.33
C PRO A 273 26.03 1.26 -33.42
N ASP A 274 26.03 2.55 -33.08
CA ASP A 274 27.10 3.21 -32.31
C ASP A 274 26.76 3.45 -30.82
N SER A 275 25.77 2.74 -30.28
CA SER A 275 25.35 2.90 -28.87
C SER A 275 26.21 2.04 -27.93
N PRO A 276 26.67 2.54 -26.76
CA PRO A 276 27.26 1.65 -25.74
C PRO A 276 26.25 0.58 -25.32
N PRO A 277 26.71 -0.61 -24.88
CA PRO A 277 25.82 -1.71 -24.50
C PRO A 277 24.81 -1.25 -23.43
N PHE A 278 23.57 -1.73 -23.52
CA PHE A 278 22.48 -1.38 -22.61
C PHE A 278 22.97 -1.35 -21.15
N PRO A 279 22.86 -0.21 -20.45
CA PRO A 279 23.15 -0.17 -19.03
C PRO A 279 22.19 -1.16 -18.34
N LYS A 280 22.73 -2.21 -17.72
CA LYS A 280 21.94 -3.23 -17.02
C LYS A 280 20.95 -2.60 -16.03
N ASP A 281 21.35 -1.49 -15.39
CA ASP A 281 20.53 -0.68 -14.49
C ASP A 281 19.27 -0.07 -15.14
N GLN A 282 19.29 0.26 -16.43
CA GLN A 282 18.11 0.78 -17.15
C GLN A 282 17.09 -0.32 -17.45
N VAL A 283 17.56 -1.50 -17.85
CA VAL A 283 16.70 -2.67 -18.10
C VAL A 283 15.98 -3.07 -16.81
N ILE A 284 16.71 -3.13 -15.69
CA ILE A 284 16.12 -3.44 -14.38
C ILE A 284 15.04 -2.41 -14.03
N LYS A 285 15.32 -1.11 -14.18
CA LYS A 285 14.34 -0.05 -13.89
C LYS A 285 13.11 -0.11 -14.80
N PHE A 286 13.30 -0.45 -16.08
CA PHE A 286 12.19 -0.64 -17.02
C PHE A 286 11.31 -1.81 -16.59
N VAL A 287 11.91 -2.97 -16.31
CA VAL A 287 11.18 -4.14 -15.82
C VAL A 287 10.48 -3.81 -14.51
N THR A 288 11.14 -3.23 -13.53
CA THR A 288 10.52 -2.96 -12.22
C THR A 288 9.38 -1.95 -12.29
N ASN A 289 9.44 -0.97 -13.19
CA ASN A 289 8.42 0.07 -13.32
C ASN A 289 7.22 -0.38 -14.16
N TYR A 290 7.47 -1.17 -15.21
CA TYR A 290 6.44 -1.53 -16.18
C TYR A 290 5.90 -2.95 -16.01
N LEU A 291 6.63 -3.89 -15.40
CA LEU A 291 6.17 -5.28 -15.23
C LEU A 291 4.80 -5.40 -14.53
N PRO A 292 4.44 -4.56 -13.55
CA PRO A 292 3.13 -4.68 -12.90
C PRO A 292 1.93 -4.39 -13.84
N LEU A 293 2.09 -3.55 -14.86
CA LEU A 293 0.99 -3.21 -15.79
C LEU A 293 0.51 -4.42 -16.62
N PRO A 294 1.38 -5.14 -17.37
CA PRO A 294 0.97 -6.32 -18.10
C PRO A 294 0.56 -7.46 -17.17
N THR A 295 1.11 -7.57 -15.95
CA THR A 295 0.66 -8.62 -15.02
C THR A 295 -0.78 -8.40 -14.59
N LEU A 296 -1.22 -7.16 -14.31
CA LEU A 296 -2.63 -6.87 -14.03
C LEU A 296 -3.52 -7.23 -15.22
N ILE A 297 -3.13 -6.80 -16.43
CA ILE A 297 -3.87 -7.10 -17.65
C ILE A 297 -3.97 -8.62 -17.84
N LEU A 298 -2.86 -9.34 -17.69
CA LEU A 298 -2.83 -10.80 -17.82
C LEU A 298 -3.68 -11.49 -16.76
N LEU A 299 -3.68 -11.02 -15.52
CA LEU A 299 -4.54 -11.59 -14.46
C LEU A 299 -6.02 -11.35 -14.73
N VAL A 300 -6.40 -10.13 -15.12
CA VAL A 300 -7.81 -9.77 -15.38
C VAL A 300 -8.33 -10.45 -16.64
N PHE A 301 -7.63 -10.31 -17.76
CA PHE A 301 -8.04 -10.88 -19.04
C PHE A 301 -7.83 -12.39 -19.07
N GLY A 302 -6.75 -12.90 -18.45
CA GLY A 302 -6.52 -14.34 -18.30
C GLY A 302 -7.61 -15.01 -17.47
N TYR A 303 -8.01 -14.40 -16.35
CA TYR A 303 -9.16 -14.90 -15.59
C TYR A 303 -10.45 -14.88 -16.42
N LYS A 304 -10.72 -13.79 -17.14
CA LYS A 304 -11.89 -13.66 -18.01
C LYS A 304 -11.90 -14.66 -19.15
N PHE A 305 -10.74 -14.97 -19.71
CA PHE A 305 -10.59 -15.95 -20.79
C PHE A 305 -10.83 -17.38 -20.26
N ILE A 306 -10.22 -17.76 -19.13
CA ILE A 306 -10.35 -19.10 -18.55
C ILE A 306 -11.76 -19.36 -18.01
N LYS A 307 -12.34 -18.39 -17.29
CA LYS A 307 -13.67 -18.54 -16.66
C LYS A 307 -14.82 -18.05 -17.55
N GLN A 308 -14.52 -17.57 -18.76
CA GLN A 308 -15.49 -17.02 -19.72
C GLN A 308 -16.51 -16.08 -19.05
N SER A 309 -16.03 -15.23 -18.13
CA SER A 309 -16.90 -14.41 -17.29
C SER A 309 -17.17 -13.04 -17.91
N ALA A 310 -18.45 -12.76 -18.18
CA ALA A 310 -18.90 -11.45 -18.61
C ALA A 310 -18.89 -10.46 -17.44
N MET A 311 -18.58 -9.19 -17.72
CA MET A 311 -18.74 -8.13 -16.72
C MET A 311 -20.25 -7.88 -16.51
N VAL A 312 -20.69 -7.87 -15.25
CA VAL A 312 -22.09 -7.63 -14.89
C VAL A 312 -22.52 -6.24 -15.38
N ARG A 313 -23.62 -6.19 -16.14
CA ARG A 313 -24.20 -4.93 -16.63
C ARG A 313 -24.88 -4.21 -15.47
N ALA A 314 -24.86 -2.87 -15.48
CA ALA A 314 -25.45 -2.06 -14.41
C ALA A 314 -26.92 -2.38 -14.11
N LYS A 315 -27.69 -2.82 -15.12
CA LYS A 315 -29.10 -3.23 -14.97
C LYS A 315 -29.32 -4.57 -14.28
N HIS A 316 -28.30 -5.41 -14.18
CA HIS A 316 -28.35 -6.75 -13.59
C HIS A 316 -27.49 -6.85 -12.31
N MET A 317 -27.09 -5.71 -11.74
CA MET A 317 -26.46 -5.72 -10.42
C MET A 317 -27.51 -6.16 -9.39
N ASP A 318 -27.08 -6.66 -8.24
CA ASP A 318 -27.99 -7.01 -7.15
C ASP A 318 -27.52 -6.26 -5.92
N PHE A 319 -28.44 -5.53 -5.27
CA PHE A 319 -28.18 -4.76 -4.06
C PHE A 319 -28.87 -5.36 -2.83
N ARG A 320 -29.48 -6.54 -2.93
CA ARG A 320 -30.08 -7.24 -1.79
C ARG A 320 -29.02 -7.62 -0.76
N GLY A 321 -29.34 -7.45 0.52
CA GLY A 321 -28.47 -7.82 1.63
C GLY A 321 -27.19 -6.98 1.77
N VAL A 322 -27.05 -5.88 1.00
CA VAL A 322 -25.92 -4.94 1.16
C VAL A 322 -25.91 -4.33 2.58
N CYS A 323 -27.07 -4.26 3.22
CA CYS A 323 -27.25 -3.98 4.64
C CYS A 323 -28.40 -4.86 5.14
N ASP A 324 -28.09 -6.08 5.58
CA ASP A 324 -29.09 -6.95 6.21
C ASP A 324 -29.64 -6.27 7.49
N PRO A 325 -30.94 -5.96 7.59
CA PRO A 325 -31.55 -5.42 8.81
C PRO A 325 -31.48 -6.40 10.00
N ASP A 326 -31.34 -7.70 9.71
CA ASP A 326 -31.28 -8.77 10.72
C ASP A 326 -29.85 -8.99 11.25
N ASN A 327 -28.84 -8.38 10.63
CA ASN A 327 -27.55 -8.28 11.30
C ASN A 327 -27.72 -7.33 12.48
N HIS A 328 -27.59 -7.87 13.69
CA HIS A 328 -27.59 -7.21 14.99
C HIS A 328 -26.54 -6.08 15.17
N PHE A 329 -26.23 -5.28 14.15
CA PHE A 329 -25.30 -4.15 14.23
C PHE A 329 -25.88 -2.94 14.98
N ALA A 330 -27.20 -2.90 15.16
CA ALA A 330 -27.89 -1.79 15.83
C ALA A 330 -27.68 -1.74 17.36
N ASP A 331 -27.19 -2.81 17.98
CA ASP A 331 -27.21 -2.96 19.45
C ASP A 331 -25.82 -2.98 20.11
N TRP A 332 -24.74 -2.86 19.33
CA TRP A 332 -23.39 -2.85 19.89
C TRP A 332 -22.99 -1.43 20.28
N ARG A 333 -23.22 -1.14 21.56
CA ARG A 333 -22.75 0.01 22.34
C ARG A 333 -21.71 0.85 21.59
N GLU A 334 -22.11 2.06 21.21
CA GLU A 334 -21.20 3.17 20.93
C GLU A 334 -20.10 3.18 22.01
N GLU A 335 -18.84 3.02 21.62
CA GLU A 335 -17.74 3.33 22.52
C GLU A 335 -17.95 4.76 22.99
N LYS A 336 -18.16 4.95 24.31
CA LYS A 336 -18.47 6.26 24.86
C LYS A 336 -17.38 7.23 24.40
N PRO A 337 -17.73 8.30 23.66
CA PRO A 337 -16.73 9.22 23.17
C PRO A 337 -15.98 9.81 24.38
N PRO A 338 -14.64 9.96 24.29
CA PRO A 338 -13.84 10.44 25.41
C PRO A 338 -14.35 11.82 25.85
N THR A 339 -14.67 11.94 27.14
CA THR A 339 -15.26 13.16 27.71
C THR A 339 -14.21 14.23 27.99
N THR A 340 -12.97 13.83 28.27
CA THR A 340 -11.83 14.72 28.57
C THR A 340 -11.21 15.30 27.30
N PHE A 341 -10.73 16.55 27.34
CA PHE A 341 -10.01 17.17 26.21
C PHE A 341 -8.79 16.36 25.77
N TRP A 342 -7.94 15.97 26.71
CA TRP A 342 -6.79 15.10 26.44
C TRP A 342 -7.21 13.71 25.94
N GLY A 343 -8.35 13.19 26.41
CA GLY A 343 -8.93 11.95 25.90
C GLY A 343 -9.37 12.07 24.45
N LYS A 344 -9.95 13.20 24.04
CA LYS A 344 -10.32 13.48 22.64
C LYS A 344 -9.10 13.63 21.75
N VAL A 345 -8.07 14.31 22.22
CA VAL A 345 -6.80 14.47 21.48
C VAL A 345 -6.09 13.13 21.35
N TRP A 346 -5.99 12.35 22.44
CA TRP A 346 -5.40 11.01 22.42
C TRP A 346 -6.17 10.06 21.52
N PHE A 347 -7.49 9.99 21.67
CA PHE A 347 -8.34 9.16 20.82
C PHE A 347 -8.25 9.56 19.35
N PHE A 348 -8.10 10.84 19.03
CA PHE A 348 -7.90 11.30 17.66
C PHE A 348 -6.50 10.97 17.09
N LEU A 349 -5.47 10.99 17.94
CA LEU A 349 -4.08 10.72 17.53
C LEU A 349 -3.74 9.22 17.49
N VAL A 350 -4.38 8.42 18.35
CA VAL A 350 -4.01 7.02 18.63
C VAL A 350 -5.08 6.00 18.20
N CYS A 351 -6.37 6.33 18.29
CA CYS A 351 -7.52 5.49 17.91
C CYS A 351 -8.24 5.99 16.64
#